data_AF-A0A7T2W337-F1
#
_entry.id   AF-A0A7T2W337-F1
#
_cell.length_a   1.000
_cell.length_b   1.000
_cell.length_c   1.000
_cell.angle_alpha   90.00
_cell.angle_beta   90.00
_cell.angle_gamma   90.00
#
_symmetry.space_group_name_H-M   'P 1'
#
loop_
_entity.id
_entity.type
_entity.pdbx_description
1 polymer ?
#
loop_
_entity_poly.entity_id
_entity_poly.type
_entity_poly.pdbx_seq_one_letter_code
_entity_poly.pdbx_strand_id
1 'polypeptide(L)' 'MARYVIQSAASGRFLTADPRGGEPCWVSLLQQAGGGVTDDPERIAQLVADYCDPEDFAQVVDLDRLGTPDDYLTNFEALS' A
#
# COMPACT_ATOMS: atom_id res chain seq x y z
N MET A 1 1.31 -14.78 5.43
CA MET A 1 0.05 -14.01 5.32
C MET A 1 0.38 -12.85 4.42
N ALA A 2 -0.34 -12.71 3.30
CA ALA A 2 -0.12 -11.61 2.37
C ALA A 2 -0.30 -10.28 3.10
N ARG A 3 0.46 -9.26 2.71
CA ARG A 3 0.51 -7.99 3.45
C ARG A 3 0.34 -6.86 2.46
N TYR A 4 -0.90 -6.45 2.25
CA TYR A 4 -1.21 -5.33 1.36
C TYR A 4 -1.17 -4.01 2.12
N VAL A 5 -0.67 -2.97 1.47
CA VAL A 5 -0.72 -1.59 1.95
C VAL A 5 -1.31 -0.70 0.87
N ILE A 6 -2.07 0.31 1.27
CA ILE A 6 -2.58 1.32 0.33
C ILE A 6 -1.59 2.48 0.34
N GLN A 7 -1.13 2.90 -0.84
CA GLN A 7 -0.24 4.03 -1.05
C GLN A 7 -0.90 5.06 -1.95
N SER A 8 -0.80 6.33 -1.58
CA SER A 8 -1.17 7.45 -2.45
C SER A 8 -0.05 7.67 -3.45
N ALA A 9 -0.32 7.52 -4.75
CA ALA A 9 0.68 7.79 -5.79
C ALA A 9 0.94 9.29 -5.96
N ALA A 10 0.02 10.16 -5.55
CA ALA A 10 0.21 11.61 -5.56
C ALA A 10 1.18 12.07 -4.47
N SER A 11 1.01 11.56 -3.25
CA SER A 11 1.74 12.02 -2.05
C SER A 11 2.88 11.11 -1.62
N GLY A 12 2.88 9.85 -2.07
CA GLY A 12 3.77 8.78 -1.61
C GLY A 12 3.48 8.29 -0.19
N ARG A 13 2.39 8.75 0.44
CA ARG A 13 1.99 8.35 1.79
C ARG A 13 1.30 6.99 1.79
N PHE A 14 1.29 6.33 2.93
CA PHE A 14 0.65 5.04 3.15
C PHE A 14 -0.55 5.19 4.08
N LEU A 15 -1.67 4.57 3.73
CA LEU A 15 -2.80 4.46 4.62
C LEU A 15 -2.49 3.37 5.65
N THR A 16 -2.62 3.69 6.93
CA THR A 16 -2.53 2.72 8.01
C THR A 16 -3.84 2.63 8.76
N ALA A 17 -4.25 1.42 9.11
CA ALA A 17 -5.26 1.24 10.14
C ALA A 17 -4.67 1.69 11.48
N ASP A 18 -5.45 2.41 12.28
CA ASP A 18 -5.00 2.78 13.62
C ASP A 18 -4.92 1.52 14.51
N PRO A 19 -3.78 1.24 15.16
CA PRO A 19 -3.59 0.03 15.96
C PRO A 19 -4.45 0.00 17.24
N ARG A 20 -5.09 1.12 17.61
CA ARG A 20 -6.01 1.23 18.75
C ARG A 20 -7.47 1.17 18.32
N GLY A 21 -7.74 0.88 17.04
CA GLY A 21 -9.09 0.77 16.49
C GLY A 21 -9.74 2.12 16.16
N GLY A 22 -8.94 3.18 15.98
CA GLY A 22 -9.38 4.47 15.49
C GLY A 22 -9.55 4.55 13.97
N GLU A 23 -9.79 5.77 13.50
CA GLU A 23 -9.86 6.07 12.07
C GLU A 23 -8.51 5.84 11.38
N PRO A 24 -8.49 5.26 10.18
CA PRO A 24 -7.26 5.09 9.42
C PRO A 24 -6.65 6.44 9.09
N CYS A 25 -5.32 6.49 9.14
CA CYS A 25 -4.54 7.71 8.99
C CYS A 25 -3.48 7.53 7.91
N TRP A 26 -3.12 8.63 7.24
CA TRP A 26 -2.03 8.64 6.29
C TRP A 26 -0.71 8.89 6.99
N VAL A 27 0.25 7.97 6.82
CA VAL A 27 1.61 8.05 7.36
C VAL A 27 2.63 8.08 6.24
N SER A 28 3.73 8.81 6.43
CA SER A 28 4.77 8.92 5.41
C SER A 28 5.70 7.71 5.35
N LEU A 29 5.69 6.85 6.38
CA LEU A 29 6.63 5.74 6.53
C LEU A 29 5.90 4.42 6.65
N LEU A 30 6.33 3.43 5.87
CA LEU A 30 5.79 2.06 5.91
C LEU A 30 5.95 1.40 7.28
N GLN A 31 7.03 1.73 8.01
CA GLN A 31 7.23 1.26 9.39
C GLN A 31 6.10 1.71 10.33
N GLN A 32 5.59 2.92 10.15
CA GLN A 32 4.47 3.43 10.93
C GLN A 32 3.14 2.78 10.52
N ALA A 33 3.06 2.27 9.29
CA ALA A 33 1.92 1.51 8.82
C ALA A 33 1.84 0.08 9.37
N GLY A 34 2.69 -0.26 10.36
CA GLY A 34 2.62 -1.54 11.09
C GLY A 34 2.96 -2.78 10.24
N GLY A 35 3.46 -2.59 9.02
CA GLY A 35 3.82 -3.68 8.12
C GLY A 35 2.71 -4.10 7.14
N GLY A 36 1.58 -3.41 7.10
CA GLY A 36 0.50 -3.67 6.14
C GLY A 36 -0.87 -3.40 6.76
N VAL A 37 -1.86 -3.16 5.91
CA VAL A 37 -3.23 -2.81 6.31
C VAL A 37 -4.07 -4.07 6.56
N THR A 38 -3.98 -5.06 5.67
CA THR A 38 -4.78 -6.30 5.72
C THR A 38 -4.37 -7.25 4.58
N ASP A 39 -4.69 -8.54 4.67
CA ASP A 39 -4.68 -9.49 3.55
C ASP A 39 -6.03 -9.56 2.81
N ASP A 40 -7.08 -8.98 3.38
CA ASP A 40 -8.44 -9.03 2.86
C ASP A 40 -8.71 -7.93 1.79
N PRO A 41 -9.00 -8.31 0.52
CA PRO A 41 -9.19 -7.35 -0.56
C PRO A 41 -10.47 -6.53 -0.45
N GLU A 42 -11.53 -7.08 0.18
CA GLU A 42 -12.79 -6.35 0.36
C GLU A 42 -12.59 -5.19 1.34
N ARG A 43 -11.86 -5.44 2.43
CA ARG A 43 -11.47 -4.41 3.39
C ARG A 43 -10.60 -3.33 2.76
N ILE A 44 -9.69 -3.68 1.85
CA ILE A 44 -8.88 -2.71 1.09
C ILE A 44 -9.78 -1.83 0.23
N ALA A 45 -10.72 -2.43 -0.52
CA ALA A 45 -11.64 -1.68 -1.37
C ALA A 45 -12.49 -0.70 -0.56
N GLN A 46 -12.96 -1.10 0.64
CA GLN A 46 -13.69 -0.20 1.54
C GLN A 46 -12.80 0.95 2.03
N LEU A 47 -11.56 0.68 2.43
CA LEU A 47 -10.64 1.73 2.90
C LEU A 47 -10.26 2.71 1.79
N VAL A 48 -10.07 2.22 0.56
CA VAL A 48 -9.82 3.09 -0.61
C VAL A 48 -11.06 3.94 -0.90
N ALA A 49 -12.25 3.35 -0.90
CA ALA A 49 -13.47 4.09 -1.20
C ALA A 49 -13.83 5.14 -0.14
N ASP A 50 -13.52 4.90 1.13
CA ASP A 50 -13.92 5.76 2.26
C ASP A 50 -12.84 6.79 2.62
N TYR A 51 -11.55 6.48 2.41
CA TYR A 51 -10.42 7.31 2.88
C TYR A 51 -9.42 7.74 1.78
N CYS A 52 -9.60 7.31 0.53
CA CYS A 52 -8.80 7.81 -0.58
C CYS A 52 -9.63 8.69 -1.50
N ASP A 53 -9.18 9.93 -1.67
CA ASP A 53 -9.71 10.80 -2.70
C ASP A 53 -9.21 10.36 -4.10
N PRO A 54 -9.99 10.64 -5.17
CA PRO A 54 -9.57 10.34 -6.53
C PRO A 54 -8.27 11.06 -6.93
N GLU A 55 -7.95 12.17 -6.27
CA GLU A 55 -6.71 12.93 -6.49
C GLU A 55 -5.47 12.28 -5.87
N ASP A 56 -5.64 11.38 -4.88
CA ASP A 56 -4.52 10.68 -4.26
C ASP A 56 -3.95 9.55 -5.13
N PHE A 57 -4.71 9.11 -6.15
CA PHE A 57 -4.36 7.97 -6.99
C PHE A 57 -3.95 6.77 -6.12
N ALA A 58 -4.87 6.28 -5.30
CA ALA A 58 -4.62 5.18 -4.38
C ALA A 58 -4.24 3.89 -5.13
N GLN A 59 -3.13 3.29 -4.71
CA GLN A 59 -2.58 2.05 -5.24
C GLN A 59 -2.41 1.05 -4.12
N VAL A 60 -2.74 -0.21 -4.40
CA VAL A 60 -2.57 -1.31 -3.44
C VAL A 60 -1.24 -1.98 -3.74
N VAL A 61 -0.32 -1.91 -2.79
CA VAL A 61 1.02 -2.49 -2.88
C VAL A 61 1.06 -3.78 -2.08
N ASP A 62 1.47 -4.87 -2.74
CA ASP A 62 1.71 -6.16 -2.10
C ASP A 62 3.12 -6.22 -1.53
N LEU A 63 3.24 -6.16 -0.20
CA LEU A 63 4.53 -6.20 0.49
C LEU A 63 5.13 -7.61 0.58
N ASP A 64 4.37 -8.65 0.23
CA ASP A 64 4.91 -10.02 0.12
C ASP A 64 5.62 -10.20 -1.23
N ARG A 65 5.20 -9.44 -2.24
CA ARG A 65 5.84 -9.39 -3.57
C ARG A 65 6.92 -8.32 -3.67
N LEU A 66 6.87 -7.28 -2.84
CA LEU A 66 7.87 -6.22 -2.78
C LEU A 66 9.23 -6.79 -2.33
N GLY A 67 10.21 -6.80 -3.23
CA GLY A 67 11.53 -7.39 -2.98
C GLY A 67 11.71 -8.84 -3.46
N THR A 68 10.73 -9.40 -4.16
CA THR A 68 10.98 -10.61 -4.97
C THR A 68 11.79 -10.24 -6.22
N PRO A 69 12.70 -11.10 -6.71
CA PRO A 69 13.57 -10.80 -7.85
C PRO A 69 12.81 -10.43 -9.14
N ASP A 70 11.53 -10.79 -9.24
CA ASP A 70 10.64 -10.45 -10.35
C ASP A 70 10.39 -8.93 -10.47
N ASP A 71 10.41 -8.21 -9.34
CA ASP A 71 10.15 -6.75 -9.28
C ASP A 71 11.30 -5.93 -9.92
N TYR A 72 12.53 -6.45 -9.90
CA TYR A 72 13.71 -5.80 -10.48
C TYR A 72 14.06 -6.29 -11.90
N LEU A 73 13.48 -7.41 -12.35
CA LEU A 73 13.81 -8.03 -13.64
C LEU A 73 13.18 -7.30 -14.84
N THR A 74 12.13 -6.52 -14.64
CA THR A 74 11.46 -5.81 -15.77
C THR A 74 12.31 -4.66 -16.33
N ASN A 75 13.40 -4.24 -15.65
CA ASN A 75 14.19 -3.07 -16.09
C ASN A 75 15.62 -3.38 -16.57
N PHE A 76 16.03 -4.65 -16.71
CA PHE A 76 17.35 -5.01 -17.26
C PHE A 76 17.31 -5.55 -18.70
N GLU A 77 16.17 -6.01 -19.21
CA GLU A 77 16.06 -6.51 -20.59
C GLU A 77 15.75 -5.43 -21.64
N ALA A 78 15.71 -4.15 -21.25
CA ALA A 78 15.54 -3.02 -22.17
C ALA A 78 16.86 -2.32 -22.56
N LEU A 79 18.01 -2.88 -22.18
CA LEU A 79 19.35 -2.31 -22.44
C LEU A 79 20.34 -3.29 -23.09
N SER A 80 19.88 -4.32 -23.82
CA SER A 80 20.74 -5.17 -24.68
C SER A 80 20.35 -5.12 -26.15
#